data_AF-A0A7W6G0V3-F1
#
_entry.id   AF-A0A7W6G0V3-F1
#
_cell.length_a   1.000
_cell.length_b   1.000
_cell.length_c   1.000
_cell.angle_alpha   90.00
_cell.angle_beta   90.00
_cell.angle_gamma   90.00
#
_symmetry.space_group_name_H-M   'P 1'
#
loop_
_entity.id
_entity.type
_entity.pdbx_description
1 polymer ?
#
loop_
_entity_poly.entity_id
_entity_poly.type
_entity_poly.pdbx_seq_one_letter_code
_entity_poly.pdbx_strand_id
1 'polypeptide(L)'
;MPMIALIGSEAPGRIEWALDQGSNAHLLKPIGSTGAYSALLIAADAYAKVQAQADDIRALEDRLRQRPIVVRAILHLLQNEGGGEAAAWKRLRSVSMDWGMTIEDAAEAICRNDKHTRKGP
;
A
#
# COMPACT_ATOMS: atom_id res chain seq x y z
N MET A 1 4.19 8.95 -14.07
CA MET A 1 3.82 9.02 -15.50
C MET A 1 4.76 8.12 -16.29
N PRO A 2 4.34 7.49 -17.40
CA PRO A 2 5.24 6.69 -18.23
C PRO A 2 6.31 7.56 -18.90
N MET A 3 7.56 7.08 -18.89
CA MET A 3 8.75 7.78 -19.38
C MET A 3 9.40 7.01 -20.54
N ILE A 4 9.80 7.72 -21.60
CA ILE A 4 10.48 7.15 -22.78
C ILE A 4 11.76 7.93 -23.07
N ALA A 5 12.89 7.23 -23.08
CA ALA A 5 14.19 7.81 -23.37
C ALA A 5 14.45 7.85 -24.88
N LEU A 6 14.78 9.03 -25.40
CA LEU A 6 15.19 9.21 -26.80
C LEU A 6 16.71 9.12 -26.92
N ILE A 7 17.22 7.96 -27.32
CA ILE A 7 18.67 7.70 -27.42
C ILE A 7 19.15 7.73 -28.86
N GLY A 8 20.32 8.32 -29.11
CA GLY A 8 20.92 8.35 -30.46
C GLY A 8 21.83 7.16 -30.78
N SER A 9 22.03 6.25 -29.83
CA SER A 9 22.87 5.05 -29.95
C SER A 9 22.59 4.14 -28.76
N GLU A 10 22.65 2.83 -28.99
CA GLU A 10 22.52 1.74 -28.00
C GLU A 10 23.84 1.44 -27.27
N ALA A 11 24.81 2.37 -27.28
CA ALA A 11 26.01 2.23 -26.47
C ALA A 11 25.63 1.96 -25.01
N PRO A 12 26.27 0.99 -24.31
CA PRO A 12 25.86 0.55 -22.97
C PRO A 12 25.64 1.71 -21.97
N GLY A 13 26.56 2.68 -21.90
CA GLY A 13 26.42 3.82 -20.99
C GLY A 13 25.21 4.74 -21.28
N ARG A 14 24.68 4.75 -22.51
CA ARG A 14 23.43 5.48 -22.83
C ARG A 14 22.19 4.73 -22.40
N ILE A 15 22.23 3.40 -22.46
CA ILE A 15 21.16 2.55 -21.95
C ILE A 15 21.14 2.63 -20.42
N GLU A 16 22.30 2.49 -19.77
CA GLU A 16 22.44 2.65 -18.32
C GLU A 16 21.91 4.01 -17.85
N TRP A 17 22.32 5.11 -18.50
CA TRP A 17 21.80 6.43 -18.20
C TRP A 17 20.26 6.49 -18.31
N ALA A 18 19.68 5.91 -19.36
CA ALA A 18 18.23 5.89 -19.53
C ALA A 18 17.51 5.07 -18.44
N LEU A 19 18.10 3.96 -18.00
CA LEU A 19 17.58 3.15 -16.91
C LEU A 19 17.67 3.89 -15.57
N ASP A 20 18.77 4.59 -15.30
CA ASP A 20 18.95 5.39 -14.08
C ASP A 20 17.95 6.54 -13.97
N GLN A 21 17.51 7.09 -15.11
CA GLN A 21 16.43 8.08 -15.14
C GLN A 21 15.03 7.48 -14.91
N GLY A 22 14.94 6.15 -14.74
CA GLY A 22 13.67 5.45 -14.54
C GLY A 22 12.84 5.34 -15.82
N SER A 23 13.49 5.32 -16.99
CA SER A 23 12.77 5.22 -18.26
C SER A 23 12.07 3.86 -18.39
N ASN A 24 10.80 3.88 -18.80
CA ASN A 24 9.98 2.67 -18.96
C ASN A 24 10.14 2.03 -20.35
N ALA A 25 10.60 2.79 -21.33
CA ALA A 25 11.02 2.30 -22.63
C ALA A 25 12.11 3.21 -23.22
N HIS A 26 12.70 2.85 -24.36
CA HIS A 26 13.58 3.72 -25.12
C HIS A 26 13.20 3.72 -26.60
N LEU A 27 13.58 4.77 -27.31
CA LEU A 27 13.39 4.90 -28.75
C LEU A 27 14.67 5.46 -29.39
N LEU A 28 15.14 4.78 -30.43
CA LEU A 28 16.35 5.16 -31.15
C LEU A 28 16.05 6.31 -32.13
N LYS A 29 16.97 7.27 -32.24
CA LYS A 29 16.94 8.29 -33.30
C LYS A 29 17.59 7.75 -34.59
N PRO A 30 17.10 8.12 -35.79
CA PRO A 30 16.00 9.03 -36.05
C PRO A 30 14.64 8.39 -35.78
N ILE A 31 13.71 9.16 -35.23
CA ILE A 31 12.37 8.69 -34.91
C ILE A 31 11.56 8.59 -36.20
N GLY A 32 11.38 7.37 -36.70
CA GLY A 32 10.48 7.08 -37.81
C GLY A 32 9.04 6.83 -37.34
N SER A 33 8.13 6.64 -38.31
CA SER A 33 6.75 6.18 -38.03
C SER A 33 6.69 4.80 -37.37
N THR A 34 7.76 4.02 -37.51
CA THR A 34 7.90 2.68 -36.93
C THR A 34 8.56 2.79 -35.55
N GLY A 35 7.94 2.18 -34.53
CA GLY A 35 8.52 2.04 -33.18
C GLY A 35 8.00 3.03 -32.13
N ALA A 36 7.51 4.22 -32.52
CA ALA A 36 6.95 5.19 -31.56
C ALA A 36 5.71 4.63 -30.83
N TYR A 37 4.81 3.97 -31.57
CA TYR A 37 3.63 3.32 -30.99
C TYR A 37 4.02 2.19 -30.03
N SER A 38 4.98 1.35 -30.41
CA SER A 38 5.49 0.26 -29.57
C SER A 38 6.14 0.80 -28.29
N ALA A 39 6.95 1.85 -28.38
CA ALA A 39 7.59 2.48 -27.23
C ALA A 39 6.55 3.06 -26.26
N LEU A 40 5.49 3.70 -26.77
CA LEU A 40 4.37 4.19 -25.95
C LEU A 40 3.65 3.06 -25.23
N LEU A 41 3.31 1.98 -25.94
CA LEU A 41 2.59 0.85 -25.36
C LEU A 41 3.43 0.14 -24.28
N ILE A 42 4.71 -0.09 -24.56
CA ILE A 42 5.65 -0.71 -23.61
C ILE A 42 5.82 0.18 -22.38
N ALA A 43 6.03 1.48 -22.56
CA ALA A 43 6.20 2.40 -21.44
C ALA A 43 4.94 2.51 -20.58
N ALA A 44 3.76 2.53 -21.20
CA ALA A 44 2.48 2.57 -20.49
C ALA A 44 2.25 1.28 -19.66
N ASP A 45 2.48 0.10 -20.25
CA ASP A 45 2.34 -1.18 -19.56
C ASP A 45 3.35 -1.33 -18.41
N ALA A 46 4.62 -1.00 -18.65
CA ALA A 46 5.66 -1.04 -17.62
C ALA A 46 5.35 -0.09 -16.46
N TYR A 47 4.88 1.14 -16.75
CA TYR A 47 4.46 2.09 -15.73
C TYR A 47 3.27 1.56 -14.92
N ALA A 48 2.25 1.00 -15.58
CA ALA A 48 1.07 0.46 -14.92
C ALA A 48 1.41 -0.70 -13.97
N LYS A 49 2.32 -1.59 -14.37
CA LYS A 49 2.80 -2.69 -13.52
C LYS A 49 3.51 -2.20 -12.28
N VAL A 50 4.43 -1.24 -12.42
CA VAL A 50 5.14 -0.64 -11.28
C VAL A 50 4.16 0.04 -10.33
N GLN A 51 3.17 0.75 -10.86
CA GLN A 51 2.16 1.41 -10.04
C GLN A 51 1.30 0.40 -9.25
N ALA A 52 0.82 -0.66 -9.92
CA ALA A 52 0.04 -1.71 -9.26
C ALA A 52 0.83 -2.39 -8.14
N GLN A 53 2.11 -2.72 -8.39
CA GLN A 53 2.98 -3.30 -7.37
C GLN A 53 3.23 -2.35 -6.19
N ALA A 54 3.42 -1.06 -6.46
CA ALA A 54 3.59 -0.06 -5.41
C ALA A 54 2.32 0.07 -4.55
N ASP A 55 1.15 0.00 -5.15
CA ASP A 55 -0.13 0.06 -4.42
C ASP A 55 -0.37 -1.21 -3.59
N ASP A 56 0.01 -2.40 -4.09
CA ASP A 56 -0.01 -3.65 -3.33
C ASP A 56 0.94 -3.59 -2.12
N ILE A 57 2.16 -3.08 -2.31
CA ILE A 57 3.13 -2.88 -1.23
C ILE A 57 2.55 -1.94 -0.17
N ARG A 58 1.96 -0.81 -0.57
CA ARG A 58 1.30 0.13 0.37
C ARG A 58 0.19 -0.56 1.15
N ALA A 59 -0.69 -1.29 0.47
CA ALA A 59 -1.78 -2.02 1.13
C ALA A 59 -1.27 -3.08 2.11
N LEU A 60 -0.19 -3.78 1.79
CA LEU A 60 0.45 -4.75 2.67
C LEU A 60 1.14 -4.08 3.86
N GLU A 61 1.85 -2.97 3.64
CA GLU A 61 2.45 -2.18 4.70
C GLU A 61 1.40 -1.62 5.66
N ASP A 62 0.28 -1.11 5.14
CA ASP A 62 -0.81 -0.59 5.96
C ASP A 62 -1.39 -1.71 6.85
N ARG A 63 -1.62 -2.90 6.29
CA ARG A 63 -2.04 -4.08 7.05
C ARG A 63 -1.01 -4.49 8.10
N LEU A 64 0.28 -4.38 7.81
CA LEU A 64 1.34 -4.67 8.77
C LEU A 64 1.41 -3.64 9.89
N ARG A 65 1.27 -2.35 9.58
CA ARG A 65 1.19 -1.24 10.57
C ARG A 65 0.01 -1.36 11.50
N GLN A 66 -1.05 -2.07 11.09
CA GLN A 66 -2.23 -2.34 11.90
C GLN A 66 -2.06 -3.51 12.89
N ARG A 67 -1.07 -4.40 12.73
CA ARG A 67 -0.87 -5.51 13.69
C ARG A 67 -0.42 -5.07 15.09
N PRO A 68 0.47 -4.07 15.26
CA PRO A 68 0.84 -3.56 16.58
C PRO A 68 -0.33 -2.96 17.37
N ILE A 69 -1.29 -2.31 16.71
CA ILE A 69 -2.39 -1.65 17.43
C ILE A 69 -3.36 -2.67 18.03
N VAL A 70 -3.60 -3.77 17.32
CA VAL A 70 -4.39 -4.90 17.81
C VAL A 70 -3.73 -5.54 19.04
N VAL A 71 -2.43 -5.82 18.98
CA VAL A 71 -1.69 -6.38 20.12
C VAL A 71 -1.72 -5.42 21.31
N ARG A 72 -1.53 -4.12 21.07
CA ARG A 72 -1.59 -3.09 22.12
C ARG A 72 -2.98 -3.01 22.76
N ALA A 73 -4.04 -3.12 21.97
CA ALA A 73 -5.41 -3.16 22.48
C ALA A 73 -5.67 -4.42 23.31
N ILE A 74 -5.20 -5.59 22.88
CA ILE A 74 -5.30 -6.83 23.65
C ILE A 74 -4.58 -6.70 24.99
N LEU A 75 -3.34 -6.18 25.00
CA LEU A 75 -2.60 -5.92 26.25
C LEU A 75 -3.33 -4.95 27.18
N HIS A 76 -3.92 -3.88 26.63
CA HIS A 76 -4.72 -2.92 27.38
C HIS A 76 -5.97 -3.58 28.01
N LEU A 77 -6.67 -4.45 27.27
CA LEU A 77 -7.82 -5.19 27.78
C LEU A 77 -7.41 -6.20 28.87
N LEU A 78 -6.28 -6.90 28.68
CA LEU A 78 -5.73 -7.82 29.69
C LEU A 78 -5.40 -7.10 31.00
N GLN A 79 -4.83 -5.89 30.93
CA GLN A 79 -4.47 -5.10 32.10
C GLN A 79 -5.68 -4.52 32.84
N ASN A 80 -6.73 -4.10 32.12
CA ASN A 80 -7.85 -3.34 32.69
C ASN A 80 -9.08 -4.18 33.05
N GLU A 81 -9.43 -5.19 32.25
CA GLU A 81 -10.64 -5.99 32.45
C GLU A 81 -10.35 -7.30 33.21
N GLY A 82 -9.10 -7.76 33.19
CA GLY A 82 -8.69 -9.05 33.75
C GLY A 82 -9.20 -10.23 32.93
N GLY A 83 -8.33 -11.21 32.69
CA GLY A 83 -8.66 -12.40 31.90
C GLY A 83 -7.47 -12.93 31.11
N GLY A 84 -7.67 -14.05 30.41
CA GLY A 84 -6.67 -14.58 29.47
C GLY A 84 -6.77 -13.95 28.08
N GLU A 85 -5.76 -14.17 27.25
CA GLU A 85 -5.66 -13.63 25.88
C GLU A 85 -6.93 -13.89 25.04
N ALA A 86 -7.52 -15.09 25.16
CA ALA A 86 -8.74 -15.46 24.46
C ALA A 86 -9.96 -14.59 24.84
N ALA A 87 -10.06 -14.15 26.10
CA ALA A 87 -11.14 -13.29 26.56
C ALA A 87 -10.98 -11.87 25.99
N ALA A 88 -9.76 -11.34 26.01
CA ALA A 88 -9.45 -10.03 25.43
C ALA A 88 -9.69 -10.00 23.92
N TRP A 89 -9.30 -11.05 23.19
CA TRP A 89 -9.60 -11.16 21.76
C TRP A 89 -11.11 -11.21 21.47
N LYS A 90 -11.86 -12.01 22.26
CA LYS A 90 -13.31 -12.08 22.15
C LYS A 90 -13.96 -10.72 22.40
N ARG A 91 -13.44 -9.96 23.37
CA ARG A 91 -13.93 -8.60 23.67
C ARG A 91 -13.67 -7.63 22.53
N LEU A 92 -12.44 -7.57 22.02
CA LEU A 92 -12.08 -6.72 20.89
C LEU A 92 -12.97 -7.01 19.67
N ARG A 93 -13.22 -8.29 19.37
CA ARG A 93 -14.11 -8.72 18.29
C ARG A 93 -15.56 -8.29 18.52
N SER A 94 -16.07 -8.41 19.74
CA SER A 94 -17.41 -7.92 20.10
C SER A 94 -17.53 -6.42 19.89
N VAL A 95 -16.54 -5.63 20.31
CA VAL A 95 -16.56 -4.16 20.12
C VAL A 95 -16.55 -3.79 18.64
N SER A 96 -15.71 -4.43 17.83
CA SER A 96 -15.70 -4.24 16.36
C SER A 96 -17.07 -4.54 15.74
N MET A 97 -17.71 -5.64 16.13
CA MET A 97 -19.04 -6.00 15.63
C MET A 97 -20.14 -5.04 16.09
N ASP A 98 -20.12 -4.65 17.38
CA ASP A 98 -21.13 -3.76 17.96
C ASP A 98 -21.07 -2.35 17.37
N TRP A 99 -19.86 -1.88 17.00
CA TRP A 99 -19.64 -0.55 16.43
C TRP A 99 -19.58 -0.53 14.90
N GLY A 100 -19.68 -1.70 14.25
CA GLY A 100 -19.68 -1.82 12.78
C GLY A 100 -18.38 -1.37 12.12
N MET A 101 -17.24 -1.55 12.79
CA MET A 101 -15.92 -1.11 12.32
C MET A 101 -14.93 -2.27 12.21
N THR A 102 -13.78 -2.03 11.58
CA THR A 102 -12.73 -3.04 11.48
C THR A 102 -12.14 -3.37 12.86
N ILE A 103 -11.45 -4.52 12.98
CA ILE A 103 -10.83 -4.92 14.25
C ILE A 103 -9.73 -3.91 14.64
N GLU A 104 -9.07 -3.36 13.64
CA GLU A 104 -8.02 -2.36 13.71
C GLU A 104 -8.55 -1.03 14.25
N ASP A 105 -9.68 -0.54 13.70
CA ASP A 105 -10.33 0.68 14.18
C ASP A 105 -10.83 0.52 15.62
N ALA A 106 -11.40 -0.66 15.95
CA ALA A 106 -11.84 -0.96 17.30
C ALA A 106 -10.65 -1.03 18.28
N ALA A 107 -9.52 -1.60 17.86
CA ALA A 107 -8.30 -1.66 18.65
C ALA A 107 -7.74 -0.25 18.92
N GLU A 108 -7.77 0.63 17.91
CA GLU A 108 -7.38 2.02 18.07
C GLU A 108 -8.30 2.77 19.04
N ALA A 109 -9.62 2.63 18.89
CA ALA A 109 -10.59 3.27 19.77
C ALA A 109 -10.48 2.78 21.23
N ILE A 110 -10.22 1.48 21.45
CA ILE A 110 -9.94 0.93 22.78
C ILE A 110 -8.64 1.50 23.35
N CYS A 111 -7.57 1.62 22.55
CA CYS A 111 -6.32 2.23 22.99
C CYS A 111 -6.48 3.72 23.33
N ARG A 112 -7.36 4.44 22.62
CA ARG A 112 -7.70 5.86 22.89
C ARG A 112 -8.68 6.02 24.06
N ASN A 113 -9.25 4.93 24.57
CA ASN A 113 -10.29 4.89 25.60
C ASN A 113 -11.58 5.64 25.18
N ASP A 114 -11.90 5.59 23.88
CA ASP A 114 -13.07 6.25 23.32
C ASP A 114 -14.34 5.52 23.80
N LYS A 115 -15.22 6.24 24.51
CA LYS A 115 -16.54 5.73 24.90
C LYS A 115 -17.49 5.98 23.74
N HIS A 116 -17.96 4.92 23.06
CA HIS A 116 -18.98 5.07 22.03
C HIS A 116 -20.26 5.63 22.65
N THR A 117 -20.53 6.92 22.39
CA THR A 117 -21.82 7.55 22.67
C THR A 117 -22.76 7.14 21.55
N ARG A 118 -23.71 6.28 21.86
CA ARG A 118 -24.74 5.84 20.92
C ARG A 118 -25.58 7.06 20.51
N LYS A 119 -25.25 7.71 19.39
CA LYS A 119 -26.15 8.67 18.75
C LYS A 119 -27.10 7.87 17.87
N GLY A 120 -28.20 7.41 18.47
CA GLY A 120 -29.28 6.78 17.73
C GLY A 120 -30.11 7.82 16.96
N PRO A 121 -30.78 7.44 15.86
CA PRO A 121 -32.08 8.04 15.53
C PRO A 121 -33.16 7.64 16.55
#